data_AF-A0A2G9MVI1-F1
#
_entry.id   AF-A0A2G9MVI1-F1
#
_cell.length_a   1.000
_cell.length_b   1.000
_cell.length_c   1.000
_cell.angle_alpha   90.00
_cell.angle_beta   90.00
_cell.angle_gamma   90.00
#
_symmetry.space_group_name_H-M   'P 1'
#
loop_
_entity.id
_entity.type
_entity.pdbx_description
1 polymer ?
#
loop_
_entity_poly.entity_id
_entity_poly.type
_entity_poly.pdbx_seq_one_letter_code
_entity_poly.pdbx_strand_id
1 'polypeptide(L)'
;LISKKSGFSANQGGKIFISEMEEVVDMNTLNAQQDLESDKIFFPSKPKIKRSRLVPLQKFTLIKLEKIYEENKEKLQTDYRIKSFSGFVNYCIMGHLPTVEKQLKHSTIVYENNFHDF
;
A
#
# COMPACT_ATOMS: atom_id res chain seq x y z
N LEU A 1 13.92 30.23 -11.23
CA LEU A 1 14.80 31.22 -11.88
C LEU A 1 14.53 31.18 -13.38
N ILE A 2 13.98 32.25 -13.97
CA ILE A 2 13.74 32.31 -15.41
C ILE A 2 15.08 32.62 -16.10
N SER A 3 15.46 31.82 -17.11
CA SER A 3 16.72 31.98 -17.83
C SER A 3 16.81 33.35 -18.51
N LYS A 4 18.00 33.95 -18.57
CA LYS A 4 18.26 35.20 -19.31
C LYS A 4 17.99 35.07 -20.81
N LYS A 5 17.87 33.84 -21.33
CA LYS A 5 17.52 33.53 -22.73
C LYS A 5 16.02 33.44 -23.00
N SER A 6 15.19 33.64 -21.99
CA SER A 6 13.73 33.49 -22.08
C SER A 6 13.02 34.62 -22.85
N GLY A 7 13.75 35.69 -23.22
CA GLY A 7 13.16 36.85 -23.91
C GLY A 7 12.25 37.72 -23.04
N PHE A 8 12.01 37.37 -21.77
CA PHE A 8 11.26 38.19 -20.84
C PHE A 8 12.12 39.31 -20.26
N SER A 9 11.59 40.53 -20.27
CA SER A 9 12.19 41.64 -19.52
C SER A 9 12.11 41.35 -18.01
N ALA A 10 13.10 41.79 -17.24
CA ALA A 10 13.19 41.48 -15.80
C ALA A 10 11.97 41.92 -14.96
N ASN A 11 11.16 42.85 -15.50
CA ASN A 11 9.97 43.39 -14.84
C ASN A 11 8.65 42.76 -15.33
N GLN A 12 8.68 41.88 -16.32
CA GLN A 12 7.50 41.11 -16.71
C GLN A 12 7.37 39.88 -15.81
N GLY A 13 6.42 39.94 -14.87
CA GLY A 13 6.06 38.84 -13.96
C GLY A 13 5.35 37.67 -14.65
N GLY A 14 6.01 37.05 -15.64
CA GLY A 14 5.51 35.85 -16.29
C GLY A 14 5.48 34.65 -15.33
N LYS A 15 4.37 33.91 -15.32
CA LYS A 15 4.24 32.63 -14.61
C LYS A 15 4.40 31.50 -15.64
N ILE A 16 5.19 30.50 -15.31
CA ILE A 16 5.34 29.29 -16.13
C ILE A 16 4.46 28.22 -15.50
N PHE A 17 3.55 27.66 -16.29
CA PHE A 17 2.76 26.48 -15.92
C PHE A 17 3.32 25.29 -16.68
N ILE A 18 3.58 24.21 -15.96
CA ILE A 18 4.07 22.95 -16.52
C ILE A 18 2.96 21.93 -16.29
N SER A 19 2.43 21.37 -17.36
CA SER A 19 1.42 20.32 -17.35
C SER A 19 1.97 19.12 -18.10
N GLU A 20 1.68 17.92 -17.61
CA GLU A 20 2.03 16.67 -18.29
C GLU A 20 1.14 16.50 -19.54
N MET A 21 1.75 16.14 -20.68
CA MET A 21 1.05 15.83 -21.93
C MET A 21 1.16 14.33 -22.20
N GLU A 22 0.03 13.68 -22.52
CA GLU A 22 0.02 12.23 -22.78
C GLU A 22 0.37 11.89 -24.24
N GLU A 23 -0.05 12.72 -25.21
CA GLU A 23 0.09 12.45 -26.64
C GLU A 23 0.11 13.75 -27.45
N VAL A 24 0.90 13.76 -28.53
CA VAL A 24 0.95 14.84 -29.53
C VAL A 24 0.61 14.27 -30.89
N VAL A 25 -0.35 14.90 -31.58
CA VAL A 25 -0.80 14.45 -32.91
C VAL A 25 -0.50 15.53 -33.95
N ASP A 26 0.23 15.16 -35.00
CA ASP A 26 0.43 16.02 -36.18
C ASP A 26 -0.80 15.93 -37.09
N MET A 27 -1.54 17.03 -37.23
CA MET A 27 -2.76 17.09 -38.02
C MET A 27 -2.53 16.94 -39.53
N ASN A 28 -1.32 17.23 -40.02
CA ASN A 28 -1.03 17.14 -41.46
C ASN A 28 -0.72 15.71 -41.89
N THR A 29 -0.03 14.96 -41.02
CA THR A 29 0.35 13.57 -41.30
C THR A 29 -0.54 12.54 -40.60
N LEU A 30 -1.43 13.00 -39.72
CA LEU A 30 -2.26 12.16 -38.82
C LEU A 30 -1.43 11.20 -37.96
N ASN A 31 -0.15 11.49 -37.76
CA ASN A 31 0.73 10.67 -36.93
C ASN A 31 0.64 11.14 -35.48
N ALA A 32 0.44 10.17 -34.60
CA ALA A 32 0.49 10.35 -33.16
C ALA A 32 1.87 9.93 -32.64
N GLN A 33 2.45 10.75 -31.76
CA GLN A 33 3.62 10.42 -30.96
C GLN A 33 3.24 10.53 -29.48
N GLN A 34 3.43 9.43 -28.75
CA GLN A 34 3.26 9.40 -27.31
C GLN A 34 4.50 10.03 -26.66
N ASP A 35 4.32 11.18 -25.99
CA ASP A 35 5.41 11.96 -25.37
C ASP A 35 5.74 11.41 -23.96
N LEU A 36 5.90 10.09 -23.87
CA LEU A 36 6.60 9.50 -22.75
C LEU A 36 8.08 9.53 -23.10
N GLU A 37 8.88 10.30 -22.36
CA GLU A 37 10.33 10.16 -22.40
C GLU A 37 10.65 8.67 -22.34
N SER A 38 11.13 8.12 -23.46
CA SER A 38 11.43 6.70 -23.63
C SER A 38 12.79 6.39 -23.01
N ASP A 39 12.99 6.92 -21.81
CA ASP A 39 14.07 6.50 -20.96
C ASP A 39 13.69 5.14 -20.40
N LYS A 40 14.47 4.14 -20.82
CA LYS A 40 14.59 2.82 -20.20
C LYS A 40 15.12 2.93 -18.77
N ILE A 41 14.60 3.86 -17.97
CA ILE A 41 14.72 3.83 -16.54
C ILE A 41 13.76 2.73 -16.10
N PHE A 42 14.34 1.63 -15.65
CA PHE A 42 13.63 0.60 -14.90
C PHE A 42 13.09 1.24 -13.62
N PHE A 43 11.99 1.96 -13.72
CA PHE A 43 11.21 2.31 -12.55
C PHE A 43 10.71 0.97 -12.00
N PRO A 44 11.06 0.58 -10.76
CA PRO A 44 10.38 -0.54 -10.14
C PRO A 44 8.90 -0.19 -10.22
N SER A 45 8.13 -1.02 -10.95
CA SER A 45 6.71 -0.78 -11.18
C SER A 45 6.12 -0.38 -9.85
N LYS A 46 5.67 0.88 -9.69
CA LYS A 46 5.00 1.30 -8.47
C LYS A 46 3.94 0.23 -8.24
N PRO A 47 3.96 -0.50 -7.10
CA PRO A 47 3.00 -1.57 -6.91
C PRO A 47 1.65 -0.93 -7.13
N LYS A 48 0.86 -1.47 -8.06
CA LYS A 48 -0.54 -1.04 -8.23
C LYS A 48 -1.21 -1.38 -6.91
N ILE A 49 -1.21 -0.43 -5.97
CA ILE A 49 -1.87 -0.58 -4.67
C ILE A 49 -3.35 -0.58 -5.00
N LYS A 50 -3.88 -1.77 -5.33
CA LYS A 50 -5.31 -2.02 -5.35
C LYS A 50 -5.78 -1.54 -3.98
N ARG A 51 -6.65 -0.52 -3.94
CA ARG A 51 -7.19 0.00 -2.69
C ARG A 51 -7.74 -1.21 -1.92
N SER A 52 -7.03 -1.58 -0.86
CA SER A 52 -7.36 -2.77 -0.09
C SER A 52 -8.74 -2.58 0.51
N ARG A 53 -9.68 -3.48 0.21
CA ARG A 53 -11.03 -3.52 0.79
C ARG A 53 -11.04 -3.77 2.29
N LEU A 54 -9.89 -4.12 2.86
CA LEU A 54 -9.73 -4.34 4.29
C LEU A 54 -9.98 -3.06 5.10
N VAL A 55 -10.71 -3.22 6.19
CA VAL A 55 -10.97 -2.18 7.20
C VAL A 55 -9.64 -1.83 7.90
N PRO A 56 -9.46 -0.59 8.42
CA PRO A 56 -8.21 -0.18 9.08
C PRO A 56 -7.70 -1.16 10.15
N LEU A 57 -8.59 -1.72 10.98
CA LEU A 57 -8.21 -2.70 12.00
C LEU A 57 -7.63 -3.99 11.40
N GLN A 58 -8.23 -4.47 10.31
CA GLN A 58 -7.73 -5.66 9.59
C GLN A 58 -6.34 -5.38 9.00
N LYS A 59 -6.14 -4.18 8.43
CA LYS A 59 -4.82 -3.77 7.92
C LYS A 59 -3.78 -3.71 9.03
N PHE A 60 -4.10 -3.06 10.14
CA PHE A 60 -3.21 -2.97 11.31
C PHE A 60 -2.85 -4.37 11.84
N THR A 61 -3.85 -5.24 11.96
CA THR A 61 -3.65 -6.61 12.43
C THR A 61 -2.72 -7.38 11.51
N LEU A 62 -2.92 -7.32 10.19
CA LEU A 62 -2.03 -7.98 9.23
C LEU A 62 -0.60 -7.44 9.28
N ILE A 63 -0.43 -6.12 9.38
CA ILE A 63 0.91 -5.51 9.52
C ILE A 63 1.61 -6.02 10.80
N LYS A 64 0.86 -6.12 11.91
CA LYS A 64 1.41 -6.63 13.17
C LYS A 64 1.80 -8.11 13.05
N LEU A 65 0.95 -8.93 12.44
CA LEU A 65 1.23 -10.35 12.20
C LEU A 65 2.42 -10.53 11.26
N GLU A 66 2.56 -9.69 10.24
CA GLU A 66 3.67 -9.72 9.29
C GLU A 66 5.01 -9.44 9.99
N LYS A 67 5.06 -8.42 10.87
CA LYS A 67 6.24 -8.15 11.70
C LYS A 67 6.62 -9.36 12.55
N ILE A 68 5.64 -9.94 13.27
CA ILE A 68 5.88 -11.11 14.12
C ILE A 68 6.36 -12.31 13.30
N TYR A 69 5.78 -12.52 12.11
CA TYR A 69 6.18 -13.60 11.21
C TYR A 69 7.63 -13.45 10.75
N GLU A 70 8.04 -12.26 10.30
CA GLU A 70 9.41 -12.02 9.84
C GLU A 70 10.43 -12.11 10.98
N GLU A 71 10.11 -11.61 12.18
CA GLU A 71 10.97 -11.72 13.37
C GLU A 71 11.19 -13.17 13.82
N ASN A 72 10.21 -14.06 13.59
CA ASN A 72 10.24 -15.44 14.09
C ASN A 72 10.31 -16.48 12.96
N LYS A 73 10.61 -16.04 11.73
CA LYS A 73 10.50 -16.85 10.51
C LYS A 73 11.27 -18.16 10.58
N GLU A 74 12.51 -18.12 11.05
CA GLU A 74 13.37 -19.30 11.17
C GLU A 74 12.79 -20.33 12.14
N LYS A 75 12.24 -19.88 13.26
CA LYS A 75 11.58 -20.75 14.24
C LYS A 75 10.27 -21.30 13.69
N LEU A 76 9.46 -20.47 13.05
CA LEU A 76 8.17 -20.86 12.50
C LEU A 76 8.29 -21.87 11.35
N GLN A 77 9.36 -21.79 10.54
CA GLN A 77 9.63 -22.75 9.45
C GLN A 77 10.00 -24.16 9.95
N THR A 78 10.30 -24.32 11.24
CA THR A 78 10.49 -25.66 11.84
C THR A 78 9.17 -26.44 11.92
N ASP A 79 8.02 -25.74 11.96
CA ASP A 79 6.70 -26.35 11.89
C ASP A 79 6.28 -26.54 10.43
N TYR A 80 6.12 -27.79 10.00
CA TYR A 80 5.76 -28.14 8.62
C TYR A 80 4.42 -27.53 8.14
N ARG A 81 3.55 -27.10 9.07
CA ARG A 81 2.26 -26.48 8.78
C ARG A 81 2.40 -25.02 8.32
N ILE A 82 3.52 -24.37 8.66
CA ILE A 82 3.73 -22.94 8.42
C ILE A 82 4.81 -22.76 7.34
N LYS A 83 4.39 -22.85 6.07
CA LYS A 83 5.27 -22.68 4.89
C LYS A 83 5.28 -21.26 4.32
N SER A 84 4.35 -20.42 4.76
CA SER A 84 4.19 -19.05 4.26
C SER A 84 3.49 -18.18 5.30
N PHE A 85 3.49 -16.87 5.07
CA PHE A 85 2.74 -15.92 5.91
C PHE A 85 1.25 -16.27 5.99
N SER A 86 0.63 -16.69 4.88
CA SER A 86 -0.77 -17.16 4.88
C SER A 86 -0.95 -18.40 5.76
N GLY A 87 0.00 -19.34 5.71
CA GLY A 87 0.01 -20.50 6.60
C GLY A 87 0.13 -20.13 8.07
N PHE A 88 0.95 -19.12 8.38
CA PHE A 88 1.09 -18.58 9.74
C PHE A 88 -0.21 -17.94 10.24
N VAL A 89 -0.85 -17.10 9.42
CA VAL A 89 -2.14 -16.48 9.77
C VAL A 89 -3.21 -17.55 10.03
N ASN A 90 -3.30 -18.56 9.16
CA ASN A 90 -4.24 -19.68 9.35
C ASN A 90 -3.96 -20.45 10.64
N TYR A 91 -2.69 -20.69 10.96
CA TYR A 91 -2.29 -21.33 12.20
C TYR A 91 -2.76 -20.53 13.43
N CYS A 92 -2.55 -19.22 13.44
CA CYS A 92 -3.02 -18.34 14.52
C CYS A 92 -4.54 -18.36 14.67
N ILE A 93 -5.28 -18.32 13.56
CA ILE A 93 -6.75 -18.39 13.58
C ILE A 93 -7.22 -19.72 14.15
N MET A 94 -6.67 -20.83 13.66
CA MET A 94 -7.03 -22.18 14.13
C MET A 94 -6.70 -22.39 15.60
N GLY A 95 -5.61 -21.79 16.10
CA GLY A 95 -5.24 -21.83 17.52
C GLY A 95 -6.18 -21.01 18.40
N HIS A 96 -6.72 -19.89 17.91
CA HIS A 96 -7.60 -19.02 18.69
C HIS A 96 -9.08 -19.45 18.64
N LEU A 97 -9.50 -20.15 17.59
CA LEU A 97 -10.89 -20.60 17.37
C LEU A 97 -11.50 -21.31 18.59
N PRO A 98 -10.83 -22.28 19.25
CA PRO A 98 -11.40 -22.99 20.40
C PRO A 98 -11.67 -22.07 21.60
N THR A 99 -10.86 -21.01 21.78
CA THR A 99 -11.06 -20.03 22.84
C THR A 99 -12.31 -19.19 22.57
N VAL A 100 -12.48 -18.74 21.33
CA VAL A 100 -13.67 -18.00 20.90
C VAL A 100 -14.93 -18.85 21.03
N GLU A 101 -14.88 -20.11 20.62
CA GLU A 101 -16.02 -21.04 20.77
C GLU A 101 -16.42 -21.26 22.22
N LYS A 102 -15.44 -21.37 23.14
CA LYS A 102 -15.72 -21.47 24.58
C LYS A 102 -16.38 -20.20 25.12
N GLN A 103 -15.88 -19.02 24.74
CA GLN A 103 -16.47 -17.74 25.15
C GLN A 103 -17.91 -17.57 24.64
N LEU A 104 -18.17 -17.97 23.39
CA LEU A 104 -19.51 -17.92 22.80
C LEU A 104 -20.50 -18.89 23.48
N LYS A 105 -20.04 -20.07 23.88
CA LYS A 105 -20.87 -21.06 24.61
C LYS A 105 -21.16 -20.64 26.06
N HIS A 106 -20.36 -19.76 26.64
CA HIS A 106 -20.53 -19.23 27.99
C HIS A 106 -20.86 -17.73 27.98
N SER A 107 -21.71 -17.27 27.05
CA SER A 107 -22.03 -15.85 26.80
C SER A 107 -22.67 -15.07 27.96
N THR A 108 -22.87 -15.70 29.13
CA THR A 108 -23.37 -15.04 30.34
C THR A 108 -22.26 -14.33 31.13
N ILE A 109 -21.29 -13.71 30.44
CA ILE A 109 -20.27 -12.88 31.09
C ILE A 109 -20.46 -11.45 30.60
N VAL A 110 -20.98 -10.66 31.53
CA VAL A 110 -21.19 -9.21 31.49
C VAL A 110 -20.00 -8.52 30.84
N TYR A 111 -20.27 -7.64 29.87
CA TYR A 111 -19.28 -6.69 29.37
C TYR A 111 -18.92 -5.71 30.49
N GLU A 112 -17.84 -5.98 31.21
CA GLU A 112 -17.16 -4.94 31.96
C GLU A 112 -16.47 -4.02 30.94
N ASN A 113 -17.05 -2.84 30.76
CA ASN A 113 -16.53 -1.78 29.92
C ASN A 113 -15.18 -1.28 30.49
N ASN A 114 -14.08 -1.90 30.11
CA ASN A 114 -12.75 -1.37 30.39
C ASN A 114 -12.35 -0.31 29.34
N PHE A 115 -13.10 0.81 29.32
CA PHE A 115 -12.79 2.03 28.58
C PHE A 115 -12.40 3.19 29.51
N HIS A 116 -11.70 2.89 30.61
CA HIS A 116 -10.98 3.89 31.39
C HIS A 116 -9.60 3.35 31.72
N ASP A 117 -8.60 3.81 30.95
CA ASP A 117 -7.27 4.23 31.42
C ASP A 117 -6.41 4.59 30.20
N PHE A 118 -6.55 5.84 29.76
CA PHE A 118 -5.57 6.62 29.00
C PHE A 118 -5.46 7.99 29.63
#